data_AF-A0A8K0QUW1-F1
#
_entry.id   AF-A0A8K0QUW1-F1
#
_cell.length_a   1.000
_cell.length_b   1.000
_cell.length_c   1.000
_cell.angle_alpha   90.00
_cell.angle_beta   90.00
_cell.angle_gamma   90.00
#
_symmetry.space_group_name_H-M   'P 1'
#
loop_
_entity.id
_entity.type
_entity.pdbx_description
1 polymer ?
#
loop_
_entity_poly.entity_id
_entity_poly.type
_entity_poly.pdbx_seq_one_letter_code
_entity_poly.pdbx_strand_id
1 'polypeptide(L)'
;MLNGDNLRAFLHDFRHYHSHWPLIHARTFDPLTANTGLVLAMCCLGAVYSDRLGPDDVRWLMGIVRPAVLRSSECYKLFKQSQQVSDVTSRLPVGIEDLQAVTLLHSLFLWHGSQIQRQQIREDFGILANITRRAGMLRPLPREHPNSSTLHQPGPITGEEVNTWNWTTWIENEKRTRLMAYVFLIDAASTIFFNTQPQFDVHEIRVPLPADDAAWDARNAEDCARALGLRGQAAQGENISGSRRAKQLGMAEALQVLYEAGHNRFPERATNVFGKFSGFNRHSCTELKLTNYPVLIHAIHIQIYNIQRQLLRRGSASGTSTPPYGTITPPSGVTEQVQQLLRSTFNALELWKAIWDADLAIQYAQNQRRHGFCRDGVHYYFLAQVFLRNSRPQEWAAPADLRCRQIFHLLKQIRGHVTSSAQTGLDLGSVNAVADDYAVANLALNMRQLFKPIDEQGPAPPSHSPYARPRYQNTFSGQS
;
A
#
# COMPACT_ATOMS: atom_id res chain seq x y z
N MET A 1 -24.83 19.40 -3.18
CA MET A 1 -23.54 18.80 -3.60
C MET A 1 -23.66 17.31 -3.92
N LEU A 2 -24.35 16.49 -3.11
CA LEU A 2 -24.70 15.11 -3.47
C LEU A 2 -26.12 15.06 -4.04
N ASN A 3 -26.25 15.17 -5.37
CA ASN A 3 -27.50 14.89 -6.10
C ASN A 3 -27.27 13.69 -7.04
N GLY A 4 -28.33 13.18 -7.69
CA GLY A 4 -28.24 11.98 -8.53
C GLY A 4 -27.16 12.05 -9.62
N ASP A 5 -27.03 13.19 -10.31
CA ASP A 5 -26.04 13.39 -11.37
C ASP A 5 -24.61 13.42 -10.81
N ASN A 6 -24.40 14.11 -9.68
CA ASN A 6 -23.10 14.16 -9.02
C ASN A 6 -22.71 12.82 -8.42
N LEU A 7 -23.67 12.02 -7.93
CA LEU A 7 -23.40 10.69 -7.39
C LEU A 7 -22.77 9.79 -8.47
N ARG A 8 -23.36 9.75 -9.66
CA ARG A 8 -22.84 8.97 -10.78
C ARG A 8 -21.45 9.44 -11.20
N ALA A 9 -21.26 10.75 -11.33
CA ALA A 9 -19.97 11.33 -11.70
C ALA A 9 -18.87 11.01 -10.66
N PHE A 10 -19.15 11.20 -9.38
CA PHE A 10 -18.17 10.95 -8.33
C PHE A 10 -17.84 9.45 -8.19
N LEU A 11 -18.83 8.56 -8.28
CA LEU A 11 -18.56 7.11 -8.28
C LEU A 11 -17.71 6.68 -9.48
N HIS A 12 -17.91 7.30 -10.64
CA HIS A 12 -17.06 7.07 -11.81
C HIS A 12 -15.63 7.58 -11.56
N ASP A 13 -15.48 8.81 -11.07
CA ASP A 13 -14.18 9.46 -10.87
C ASP A 13 -13.37 8.84 -9.70
N PHE A 14 -14.03 8.10 -8.80
CA PHE A 14 -13.37 7.27 -7.77
C PHE A 14 -12.35 6.29 -8.36
N ARG A 15 -12.52 5.86 -9.61
CA ARG A 15 -11.59 4.97 -10.32
C ARG A 15 -10.13 5.46 -10.27
N HIS A 16 -9.92 6.78 -10.31
CA HIS A 16 -8.60 7.39 -10.28
C HIS A 16 -7.88 7.05 -8.99
N TYR A 17 -8.50 7.30 -7.83
CA TYR A 17 -7.96 6.89 -6.54
C TYR A 17 -7.82 5.37 -6.42
N HIS A 18 -8.87 4.67 -6.85
CA HIS A 18 -8.97 3.22 -6.74
C HIS A 18 -7.84 2.50 -7.48
N SER A 19 -7.31 3.06 -8.58
CA SER A 19 -6.14 2.52 -9.29
C SER A 19 -4.87 2.49 -8.46
N HIS A 20 -4.71 3.43 -7.53
CA HIS A 20 -3.61 3.40 -6.57
C HIS A 20 -3.92 2.47 -5.40
N TRP A 21 -5.20 2.35 -5.01
CA TRP A 21 -5.65 1.63 -3.82
C TRP A 21 -6.92 0.78 -4.05
N PRO A 22 -6.79 -0.46 -4.54
CA PRO A 22 -7.90 -1.40 -4.71
C PRO A 22 -8.40 -2.05 -3.46
N LEU A 23 -9.28 -1.33 -2.78
CA LEU A 23 -10.00 -1.91 -1.66
C LEU A 23 -11.30 -2.57 -2.10
N ILE A 24 -11.87 -2.13 -3.22
CA ILE A 24 -13.19 -2.58 -3.69
C ILE A 24 -13.03 -3.55 -4.86
N HIS A 25 -13.74 -4.68 -4.80
CA HIS A 25 -13.79 -5.63 -5.90
C HIS A 25 -14.79 -5.15 -6.94
N ALA A 26 -14.31 -4.44 -7.97
CA ALA A 26 -15.17 -3.73 -8.92
C ALA A 26 -16.20 -4.64 -9.63
N ARG A 27 -15.90 -5.92 -9.81
CA ARG A 27 -16.76 -6.87 -10.53
C ARG A 27 -17.95 -7.38 -9.72
N THR A 28 -17.90 -7.30 -8.40
CA THR A 28 -19.00 -7.72 -7.51
C THR A 28 -19.57 -6.57 -6.69
N PHE A 29 -19.11 -5.34 -6.93
CA PHE A 29 -19.60 -4.17 -6.22
C PHE A 29 -20.86 -3.66 -6.91
N ASP A 30 -21.94 -3.52 -6.15
CA ASP A 30 -23.17 -2.86 -6.57
C ASP A 30 -23.47 -1.68 -5.62
N PRO A 31 -23.40 -0.42 -6.09
CA PRO A 31 -23.68 0.74 -5.26
C PRO A 31 -25.12 0.81 -4.73
N LEU A 32 -26.07 0.05 -5.31
CA LEU A 32 -27.46 0.03 -4.87
C LEU A 32 -27.69 -0.86 -3.65
N THR A 33 -26.86 -1.89 -3.47
CA THR A 33 -26.96 -2.84 -2.35
C THR A 33 -25.84 -2.69 -1.32
N ALA A 34 -24.76 -2.00 -1.67
CA ALA A 34 -23.62 -1.77 -0.79
C ALA A 34 -23.98 -0.89 0.42
N ASN A 35 -23.17 -0.98 1.46
CA ASN A 35 -23.24 -0.09 2.63
C ASN A 35 -23.25 1.39 2.20
N THR A 36 -24.26 2.14 2.64
CA THR A 36 -24.42 3.56 2.29
C THR A 36 -23.20 4.40 2.68
N GLY A 37 -22.57 4.09 3.82
CA GLY A 37 -21.36 4.79 4.26
C GLY A 37 -20.17 4.56 3.33
N LEU A 38 -20.04 3.35 2.75
CA LEU A 38 -19.03 3.05 1.75
C LEU A 38 -19.28 3.84 0.45
N VAL A 39 -20.52 3.86 -0.04
CA VAL A 39 -20.89 4.63 -1.24
C VAL A 39 -20.59 6.12 -1.04
N LEU A 40 -20.92 6.68 0.13
CA LEU A 40 -20.62 8.08 0.46
C LEU A 40 -19.12 8.36 0.53
N ALA A 41 -18.33 7.45 1.12
CA ALA A 41 -16.87 7.56 1.17
C ALA A 41 -16.25 7.53 -0.24
N MET A 42 -16.71 6.63 -1.10
CA MET A 42 -16.30 6.56 -2.51
C MET A 42 -16.64 7.85 -3.26
N CYS A 43 -17.82 8.42 -3.03
CA CYS A 43 -18.22 9.69 -3.63
C CYS A 43 -17.34 10.87 -3.17
N CYS A 44 -17.00 10.94 -1.88
CA CYS A 44 -16.11 11.99 -1.38
C CYS A 44 -14.72 11.90 -2.01
N LEU A 45 -14.19 10.69 -2.18
CA LEU A 45 -12.92 10.46 -2.85
C LEU A 45 -13.01 10.83 -4.34
N GLY A 46 -14.06 10.38 -5.04
CA GLY A 46 -14.27 10.72 -6.44
C GLY A 46 -14.45 12.21 -6.70
N ALA A 47 -15.10 12.93 -5.77
CA ALA A 47 -15.26 14.38 -5.84
C ALA A 47 -13.91 15.13 -5.89
N VAL A 48 -12.82 14.58 -5.33
CA VAL A 48 -11.46 15.16 -5.44
C VAL A 48 -10.96 15.20 -6.90
N TYR A 49 -11.40 14.24 -7.71
CA TYR A 49 -10.97 14.08 -9.10
C TYR A 49 -11.94 14.70 -10.09
N SER A 50 -13.13 15.08 -9.62
CA SER A 50 -14.17 15.67 -10.44
C SER A 50 -13.97 17.18 -10.55
N ASP A 51 -14.15 17.73 -11.75
CA ASP A 51 -14.07 19.19 -11.97
C ASP A 51 -15.33 19.94 -11.48
N ARG A 52 -16.28 19.24 -10.86
CA ARG A 52 -17.56 19.79 -10.39
C ARG A 52 -17.48 20.51 -9.04
N LEU A 53 -16.44 20.25 -8.25
CA LEU A 53 -16.26 20.81 -6.91
C LEU A 53 -14.84 21.33 -6.73
N GLY A 54 -14.69 22.47 -6.06
CA GLY A 54 -13.37 22.96 -5.66
C GLY A 54 -12.80 22.17 -4.47
N PRO A 55 -11.49 22.22 -4.19
CA PRO A 55 -10.89 21.53 -3.04
C PRO A 55 -11.52 21.89 -1.69
N ASP A 56 -11.96 23.14 -1.50
CA ASP A 56 -12.60 23.58 -0.25
C ASP A 56 -14.02 23.01 -0.10
N ASP A 57 -14.77 22.89 -1.20
CA ASP A 57 -16.08 22.22 -1.22
C ASP A 57 -15.95 20.74 -0.85
N VAL A 58 -14.92 20.07 -1.35
CA VAL A 58 -14.63 18.66 -1.02
C VAL A 58 -14.27 18.53 0.46
N ARG A 59 -13.44 19.42 1.02
CA ARG A 59 -13.12 19.44 2.45
C ARG A 59 -14.32 19.72 3.33
N TRP A 60 -15.24 20.57 2.89
CA TRP A 60 -16.51 20.78 3.57
C TRP A 60 -17.38 19.51 3.55
N LEU A 61 -17.50 18.87 2.37
CA LEU A 61 -18.24 17.62 2.21
C LEU A 61 -17.68 16.51 3.11
N MET A 62 -16.36 16.39 3.19
CA MET A 62 -15.65 15.49 4.11
C MET A 62 -16.08 15.72 5.57
N GLY A 63 -16.17 16.99 5.99
CA GLY A 63 -16.59 17.38 7.35
C GLY A 63 -18.02 16.96 7.70
N ILE A 64 -18.88 16.75 6.72
CA ILE A 64 -20.27 16.28 6.91
C ILE A 64 -20.34 14.76 6.83
N VAL A 65 -19.72 14.17 5.80
CA VAL A 65 -19.84 12.75 5.51
C VAL A 65 -19.17 11.90 6.59
N ARG A 66 -17.98 12.29 7.06
CA ARG A 66 -17.26 11.48 8.07
C ARG A 66 -18.06 11.31 9.36
N PRO A 67 -18.57 12.37 10.03
CA PRO A 67 -19.41 12.20 11.21
C PRO A 67 -20.67 11.37 10.95
N ALA A 68 -21.28 11.50 9.77
CA ALA A 68 -22.46 10.70 9.40
C ALA A 68 -22.12 9.21 9.29
N VAL A 69 -21.04 8.87 8.58
CA VAL A 69 -20.56 7.48 8.43
C VAL A 69 -20.18 6.87 9.78
N LEU A 70 -19.44 7.59 10.61
CA LEU A 70 -19.05 7.10 11.95
C LEU A 70 -20.26 6.87 12.87
N ARG A 71 -21.32 7.68 12.75
CA ARG A 71 -22.56 7.50 13.51
C ARG A 71 -23.35 6.26 13.06
N SER A 72 -23.33 5.95 11.78
CA SER A 72 -23.97 4.75 11.23
C SER A 72 -23.13 3.48 11.38
N SER A 73 -21.82 3.60 11.58
CA SER A 73 -20.88 2.48 11.67
C SER A 73 -21.09 1.64 12.94
N GLU A 74 -21.44 0.37 12.78
CA GLU A 74 -21.63 -0.55 13.90
C GLU A 74 -20.30 -0.82 14.62
N CYS A 75 -19.21 -0.99 13.87
CA CYS A 75 -17.92 -1.26 14.49
C CYS A 75 -17.44 -0.09 15.35
N TYR A 76 -17.71 1.14 14.92
CA TYR A 76 -17.36 2.35 15.66
C TYR A 76 -18.25 2.56 16.89
N LYS A 77 -19.56 2.33 16.76
CA LYS A 77 -20.52 2.38 17.88
C LYS A 77 -20.18 1.37 18.97
N LEU A 78 -19.96 0.11 18.59
CA LEU A 78 -19.60 -0.95 19.55
C LEU A 78 -18.26 -0.69 20.20
N PHE A 79 -17.27 -0.20 19.45
CA PHE A 79 -15.98 0.18 20.01
C PHE A 79 -16.14 1.28 21.08
N LYS A 80 -16.89 2.35 20.80
CA LYS A 80 -17.15 3.42 21.77
C LYS A 80 -17.87 2.93 23.02
N GLN A 81 -18.86 2.04 22.87
CA GLN A 81 -19.58 1.44 24.01
C GLN A 81 -18.67 0.57 24.88
N SER A 82 -17.84 -0.27 24.27
CA SER A 82 -16.88 -1.13 24.98
C SER A 82 -15.66 -0.40 25.57
N GLN A 83 -15.48 0.90 25.32
CA GLN A 83 -14.56 1.70 26.13
C GLN A 83 -15.22 2.17 27.44
N GLN A 84 -16.55 2.20 27.48
CA GLN A 84 -17.32 2.56 28.68
C GLN A 84 -17.57 1.34 29.57
N VAL A 85 -17.65 0.15 28.98
CA VAL A 85 -17.77 -1.14 29.68
C VAL A 85 -16.38 -1.78 29.71
N SER A 86 -15.89 -2.26 30.86
CA SER A 86 -14.55 -2.86 31.02
C SER A 86 -14.31 -4.17 30.24
N ASP A 87 -15.10 -4.48 29.21
CA ASP A 87 -14.98 -5.63 28.33
C ASP A 87 -14.16 -5.28 27.07
N VAL A 88 -12.84 -5.20 27.26
CA VAL A 88 -11.87 -4.85 26.21
C VAL A 88 -11.52 -6.05 25.32
N THR A 89 -11.86 -7.28 25.74
CA THR A 89 -11.42 -8.53 25.10
C THR A 89 -12.44 -9.10 24.09
N SER A 90 -13.67 -8.61 24.07
CA SER A 90 -14.69 -9.07 23.12
C SER A 90 -14.35 -8.74 21.66
N ARG A 91 -14.52 -9.75 20.79
CA ARG A 91 -14.42 -9.60 19.33
C ARG A 91 -15.60 -8.78 18.81
N LEU A 92 -15.32 -7.87 17.90
CA LEU A 92 -16.35 -7.05 17.27
C LEU A 92 -16.86 -7.73 15.98
N PRO A 93 -18.18 -7.94 15.82
CA PRO A 93 -18.73 -8.27 14.52
C PRO A 93 -18.57 -7.06 13.59
N VAL A 94 -17.87 -7.22 12.47
CA VAL A 94 -17.57 -6.11 11.55
C VAL A 94 -17.90 -6.50 10.12
N GLY A 95 -18.78 -5.71 9.50
CA GLY A 95 -18.97 -5.73 8.05
C GLY A 95 -17.75 -5.12 7.36
N ILE A 96 -17.19 -5.83 6.37
CA ILE A 96 -15.99 -5.37 5.66
C ILE A 96 -16.22 -4.01 4.99
N GLU A 97 -17.40 -3.78 4.43
CA GLU A 97 -17.75 -2.51 3.78
C GLU A 97 -17.79 -1.32 4.75
N ASP A 98 -18.22 -1.54 6.00
CA ASP A 98 -18.21 -0.53 7.06
C ASP A 98 -16.78 -0.08 7.35
N LEU A 99 -15.86 -1.05 7.52
CA LEU A 99 -14.45 -0.75 7.77
C LEU A 99 -13.74 -0.16 6.55
N GLN A 100 -14.11 -0.58 5.33
CA GLN A 100 -13.65 0.05 4.08
C GLN A 100 -14.05 1.53 4.03
N ALA A 101 -15.29 1.86 4.39
CA ALA A 101 -15.77 3.25 4.41
C ALA A 101 -14.94 4.13 5.35
N VAL A 102 -14.75 3.67 6.60
CA VAL A 102 -13.95 4.40 7.60
C VAL A 102 -12.50 4.56 7.15
N THR A 103 -11.91 3.51 6.58
CA THR A 103 -10.51 3.51 6.12
C THR A 103 -10.30 4.43 4.90
N LEU A 104 -11.24 4.44 3.95
CA LEU A 104 -11.20 5.34 2.79
C LEU A 104 -11.29 6.81 3.22
N LEU A 105 -12.21 7.13 4.14
CA LEU A 105 -12.32 8.47 4.70
C LEU A 105 -11.06 8.87 5.50
N HIS A 106 -10.45 7.92 6.22
CA HIS A 106 -9.20 8.17 6.93
C HIS A 106 -8.09 8.63 5.96
N SER A 107 -7.90 7.89 4.86
CA SER A 107 -6.95 8.27 3.81
C SER A 107 -7.28 9.63 3.17
N LEU A 108 -8.56 9.89 2.90
CA LEU A 108 -9.01 11.17 2.34
C LEU A 108 -8.64 12.36 3.23
N PHE A 109 -8.90 12.26 4.53
CA PHE A 109 -8.52 13.28 5.49
C PHE A 109 -6.99 13.43 5.59
N LEU A 110 -6.24 12.33 5.50
CA LEU A 110 -4.79 12.33 5.61
C LEU A 110 -4.12 13.07 4.43
N TRP A 111 -4.61 12.86 3.21
CA TRP A 111 -3.93 13.30 1.98
C TRP A 111 -4.62 14.45 1.21
N HIS A 112 -5.85 14.81 1.56
CA HIS A 112 -6.60 15.95 0.99
C HIS A 112 -7.06 16.98 2.03
N GLY A 113 -7.12 16.58 3.30
CA GLY A 113 -7.63 17.44 4.37
C GLY A 113 -6.81 18.71 4.58
N SER A 114 -7.46 19.71 5.17
CA SER A 114 -6.76 20.86 5.76
C SER A 114 -5.78 20.41 6.86
N GLN A 115 -4.91 21.30 7.32
CA GLN A 115 -3.99 20.99 8.42
C GLN A 115 -4.72 20.47 9.67
N ILE A 116 -5.85 21.10 10.03
CA ILE A 116 -6.67 20.73 11.19
C ILE A 116 -7.33 19.36 10.97
N GLN A 117 -7.96 19.15 9.82
CA GLN A 117 -8.59 17.86 9.48
C GLN A 117 -7.57 16.71 9.48
N ARG A 118 -6.37 16.97 8.94
CA ARG A 118 -5.28 16.01 8.88
C ARG A 118 -4.68 15.75 10.27
N GLN A 119 -4.58 16.76 11.13
CA GLN A 119 -4.16 16.56 12.51
C GLN A 119 -5.14 15.66 13.25
N GLN A 120 -6.43 15.97 13.17
CA GLN A 120 -7.48 15.20 13.81
C GLN A 120 -7.44 13.72 13.39
N ILE A 121 -7.31 13.43 12.08
CA ILE A 121 -7.34 12.04 11.63
C ILE A 121 -6.12 11.24 12.10
N ARG A 122 -4.94 11.87 12.23
CA ARG A 122 -3.75 11.23 12.79
C ARG A 122 -3.96 10.86 14.27
N GLU A 123 -4.56 11.74 15.05
CA GLU A 123 -4.89 11.49 16.47
C GLU A 123 -5.92 10.36 16.59
N ASP A 124 -6.87 10.28 15.66
CA ASP A 124 -7.92 9.25 15.63
C ASP A 124 -7.43 7.88 15.11
N PHE A 125 -6.22 7.75 14.54
CA PHE A 125 -5.76 6.50 13.92
C PHE A 125 -5.69 5.33 14.91
N GLY A 126 -5.34 5.59 16.17
CA GLY A 126 -5.32 4.57 17.22
C GLY A 126 -6.70 3.90 17.43
N ILE A 127 -7.79 4.62 17.18
CA ILE A 127 -9.15 4.06 17.22
C ILE A 127 -9.35 3.05 16.09
N LEU A 128 -9.00 3.44 14.85
CA LEU A 128 -9.09 2.55 13.69
C LEU A 128 -8.23 1.30 13.89
N ALA A 129 -7.00 1.47 14.37
CA ALA A 129 -6.11 0.35 14.67
C ALA A 129 -6.74 -0.63 15.66
N ASN A 130 -7.30 -0.13 16.78
CA ASN A 130 -7.94 -0.99 17.76
C ASN A 130 -9.21 -1.70 17.25
N ILE A 131 -10.03 -1.02 16.45
CA ILE A 131 -11.19 -1.64 15.78
C ILE A 131 -10.71 -2.81 14.91
N THR A 132 -9.67 -2.62 14.09
CA THR A 132 -9.15 -3.69 13.23
C THR A 132 -8.60 -4.88 14.02
N ARG A 133 -7.91 -4.65 15.15
CA ARG A 133 -7.44 -5.73 16.04
C ARG A 133 -8.61 -6.53 16.60
N ARG A 134 -9.64 -5.85 17.12
CA ARG A 134 -10.82 -6.50 17.75
C ARG A 134 -11.75 -7.15 16.75
N ALA A 135 -11.76 -6.68 15.50
CA ALA A 135 -12.40 -7.33 14.38
C ALA A 135 -11.61 -8.57 13.87
N GLY A 136 -10.46 -8.88 14.48
CA GLY A 136 -9.61 -10.01 14.13
C GLY A 136 -8.92 -9.87 12.76
N MET A 137 -8.75 -8.65 12.24
CA MET A 137 -8.25 -8.41 10.88
C MET A 137 -6.78 -8.77 10.71
N LEU A 138 -6.03 -8.89 11.80
CA LEU A 138 -4.59 -9.18 11.78
C LEU A 138 -4.25 -10.60 11.34
N ARG A 139 -5.22 -11.52 11.27
CA ARG A 139 -5.01 -12.93 10.94
C ARG A 139 -6.05 -13.42 9.94
N PRO A 140 -5.74 -14.47 9.15
CA PRO A 140 -6.75 -15.17 8.36
C PRO A 140 -7.89 -15.65 9.25
N LEU A 141 -9.09 -15.79 8.67
CA LEU A 141 -10.20 -16.44 9.37
C LEU A 141 -9.80 -17.88 9.74
N PRO A 142 -10.21 -18.40 10.91
CA PRO A 142 -9.96 -19.79 11.27
C PRO A 142 -10.49 -20.74 10.19
N ARG A 143 -9.87 -21.91 10.00
CA ARG A 143 -10.29 -22.90 8.99
C ARG A 143 -11.73 -23.36 9.15
N GLU A 144 -12.17 -23.49 10.41
CA GLU A 144 -13.55 -23.87 10.77
C GLU A 144 -14.59 -22.76 10.50
N HIS A 145 -14.16 -21.55 10.18
CA HIS A 145 -15.08 -20.46 9.90
C HIS A 145 -15.77 -20.71 8.55
N PRO A 146 -17.11 -20.59 8.45
CA PRO A 146 -17.84 -20.91 7.21
C PRO A 146 -17.41 -20.07 6.01
N ASN A 147 -17.00 -18.82 6.26
CA ASN A 147 -16.47 -17.92 5.24
C ASN A 147 -14.94 -17.98 5.12
N SER A 148 -14.28 -19.06 5.55
CA SER A 148 -12.82 -19.20 5.43
C SER A 148 -12.42 -19.64 4.03
N SER A 149 -11.41 -18.99 3.47
CA SER A 149 -10.82 -19.39 2.19
C SER A 149 -9.56 -20.21 2.44
N THR A 150 -9.51 -21.43 1.89
CA THR A 150 -8.35 -22.34 1.97
C THR A 150 -7.08 -21.71 1.40
N LEU A 151 -7.20 -20.85 0.39
CA LEU A 151 -6.08 -20.16 -0.26
C LEU A 151 -5.52 -18.97 0.53
N HIS A 152 -6.20 -18.54 1.59
CA HIS A 152 -5.72 -17.50 2.50
C HIS A 152 -5.10 -18.08 3.78
N GLN A 153 -5.15 -19.41 3.94
CA GLN A 153 -4.53 -20.11 5.07
C GLN A 153 -3.02 -20.24 4.84
N PRO A 154 -2.21 -20.17 5.91
CA PRO A 154 -0.78 -20.41 5.81
C PRO A 154 -0.48 -21.88 5.44
N GLY A 155 0.72 -22.11 4.92
CA GLY A 155 1.25 -23.43 4.57
C GLY A 155 1.18 -23.75 3.07
N PRO A 156 1.75 -24.89 2.65
CA PRO A 156 1.81 -25.29 1.24
C PRO A 156 0.41 -25.60 0.68
N ILE A 157 0.31 -25.70 -0.65
CA ILE A 157 -0.88 -26.21 -1.34
C ILE A 157 -0.77 -27.73 -1.34
N THR A 158 -1.77 -28.42 -0.80
CA THR A 158 -1.81 -29.90 -0.75
C THR A 158 -2.68 -30.50 -1.86
N GLY A 159 -3.40 -29.67 -2.62
CA GLY A 159 -4.22 -30.07 -3.76
C GLY A 159 -5.71 -30.18 -3.40
N GLU A 160 -6.02 -30.47 -2.14
CA GLU A 160 -7.40 -30.45 -1.61
C GLU A 160 -8.06 -29.08 -1.75
N GLU A 161 -7.27 -28.01 -1.76
CA GLU A 161 -7.75 -26.65 -1.90
C GLU A 161 -8.37 -26.39 -3.28
N VAL A 162 -7.96 -27.11 -4.33
CA VAL A 162 -8.49 -26.91 -5.69
C VAL A 162 -9.96 -27.31 -5.77
N ASN A 163 -10.33 -28.41 -5.12
CA ASN A 163 -11.69 -28.96 -5.15
C ASN A 163 -12.65 -28.23 -4.21
N THR A 164 -12.13 -27.64 -3.14
CA THR A 164 -12.92 -26.93 -2.11
C THR A 164 -12.97 -25.42 -2.35
N TRP A 165 -12.29 -24.91 -3.38
CA TRP A 165 -12.22 -23.49 -3.66
C TRP A 165 -13.57 -22.92 -4.10
N ASN A 166 -13.94 -21.79 -3.50
CA ASN A 166 -15.14 -21.03 -3.83
C ASN A 166 -14.76 -19.56 -4.09
N TRP A 167 -15.18 -19.03 -5.24
CA TRP A 167 -14.81 -17.67 -5.65
C TRP A 167 -15.38 -16.58 -4.75
N THR A 168 -16.63 -16.72 -4.30
CA THR A 168 -17.28 -15.75 -3.40
C THR A 168 -16.55 -15.67 -2.06
N THR A 169 -16.31 -16.83 -1.44
CA THR A 169 -15.55 -16.89 -0.17
C THR A 169 -14.12 -16.38 -0.34
N TRP A 170 -13.49 -16.68 -1.48
CA TRP A 170 -12.16 -16.15 -1.80
C TRP A 170 -12.15 -14.62 -1.89
N ILE A 171 -13.11 -14.01 -2.60
CA ILE A 171 -13.24 -12.54 -2.71
C ILE A 171 -13.39 -11.92 -1.32
N GLU A 172 -14.23 -12.48 -0.45
CA GLU A 172 -14.45 -11.91 0.90
C GLU A 172 -13.18 -11.95 1.77
N ASN A 173 -12.39 -13.01 1.66
CA ASN A 173 -11.09 -13.09 2.35
C ASN A 173 -10.04 -12.16 1.73
N GLU A 174 -10.06 -11.98 0.41
CA GLU A 174 -9.13 -11.09 -0.29
C GLU A 174 -9.47 -9.62 0.01
N LYS A 175 -10.76 -9.24 0.06
CA LYS A 175 -11.20 -7.92 0.56
C LYS A 175 -10.63 -7.63 1.95
N ARG A 176 -10.71 -8.62 2.85
CA ARG A 176 -10.24 -8.54 4.22
C ARG A 176 -8.70 -8.39 4.29
N THR A 177 -7.99 -9.15 3.48
CA THR A 177 -6.52 -9.10 3.34
C THR A 177 -6.05 -7.75 2.80
N ARG A 178 -6.63 -7.29 1.69
CA ARG A 178 -6.32 -6.00 1.07
C ARG A 178 -6.63 -4.82 2.00
N LEU A 179 -7.75 -4.87 2.72
CA LEU A 179 -8.11 -3.84 3.69
C LEU A 179 -7.12 -3.77 4.84
N MET A 180 -6.73 -4.92 5.43
CA MET A 180 -5.75 -4.93 6.51
C MET A 180 -4.37 -4.45 6.03
N ALA A 181 -3.91 -4.91 4.87
CA ALA A 181 -2.68 -4.43 4.25
C ALA A 181 -2.72 -2.90 4.05
N TYR A 182 -3.87 -2.36 3.64
CA TYR A 182 -4.02 -0.93 3.45
C TYR A 182 -4.05 -0.13 4.75
N VAL A 183 -4.71 -0.62 5.80
CA VAL A 183 -4.67 -0.02 7.15
C VAL A 183 -3.23 0.03 7.66
N PHE A 184 -2.46 -1.05 7.45
CA PHE A 184 -1.04 -1.07 7.79
C PHE A 184 -0.23 -0.04 6.99
N LEU A 185 -0.52 0.13 5.69
CA LEU A 185 0.15 1.14 4.87
C LEU A 185 -0.17 2.57 5.32
N ILE A 186 -1.39 2.84 5.81
CA ILE A 186 -1.73 4.12 6.44
C ILE A 186 -0.90 4.35 7.71
N ASP A 187 -0.73 3.31 8.54
CA ASP A 187 0.11 3.39 9.75
C ASP A 187 1.56 3.73 9.39
N ALA A 188 2.14 2.94 8.48
CA ALA A 188 3.51 3.15 8.04
C ALA A 188 3.71 4.51 7.35
N ALA A 189 2.76 4.95 6.52
CA ALA A 189 2.82 6.27 5.92
C ALA A 189 2.71 7.37 6.99
N SER A 190 1.88 7.18 8.02
CA SER A 190 1.81 8.09 9.17
C SER A 190 3.17 8.19 9.89
N THR A 191 3.86 7.06 10.05
CA THR A 191 5.22 7.03 10.60
C THR A 191 6.24 7.73 9.72
N ILE A 192 6.27 7.44 8.42
CA ILE A 192 7.25 8.00 7.49
C ILE A 192 7.05 9.51 7.33
N PHE A 193 5.84 9.93 6.96
CA PHE A 193 5.54 11.30 6.53
C PHE A 193 5.21 12.24 7.69
N PHE A 194 4.79 11.73 8.85
CA PHE A 194 4.33 12.60 9.94
C PHE A 194 5.04 12.33 11.29
N ASN A 195 6.07 11.47 11.31
CA ASN A 195 6.76 11.04 12.54
C ASN A 195 5.80 10.47 13.60
N THR A 196 4.64 9.95 13.18
CA THR A 196 3.66 9.34 14.09
C THR A 196 4.15 7.97 14.55
N GLN A 197 3.99 7.68 15.85
CA GLN A 197 4.35 6.36 16.38
C GLN A 197 3.48 5.28 15.70
N PRO A 198 4.11 4.25 15.09
CA PRO A 198 3.38 3.16 14.47
C PRO A 198 2.49 2.49 15.51
N GLN A 199 1.26 2.21 15.14
CA GLN A 199 0.31 1.52 15.99
C GLN A 199 0.51 0.01 15.94
N PHE A 200 0.93 -0.54 14.80
CA PHE A 200 1.11 -1.98 14.65
C PHE A 200 2.57 -2.42 14.81
N ASP A 201 2.77 -3.54 15.51
CA ASP A 201 4.02 -4.29 15.38
C ASP A 201 3.98 -5.07 14.05
N VAL A 202 5.01 -4.93 13.22
CA VAL A 202 5.09 -5.68 11.96
C VAL A 202 5.01 -7.19 12.17
N HIS A 203 5.44 -7.68 13.34
CA HIS A 203 5.38 -9.08 13.74
C HIS A 203 4.07 -9.45 14.44
N GLU A 204 3.05 -8.59 14.53
CA GLU A 204 1.72 -9.00 14.97
C GLU A 204 0.79 -9.36 13.79
N ILE A 205 1.09 -8.85 12.60
CA ILE A 205 0.32 -9.08 11.38
C ILE A 205 0.65 -10.45 10.80
N ARG A 206 -0.38 -11.27 10.57
CA ARG A 206 -0.29 -12.66 10.10
C ARG A 206 -1.14 -12.93 8.86
N VAL A 207 -1.83 -11.92 8.32
CA VAL A 207 -2.52 -12.07 7.03
C VAL A 207 -1.51 -12.31 5.90
N PRO A 208 -1.90 -13.03 4.84
CA PRO A 208 -1.10 -13.12 3.63
C PRO A 208 -0.91 -11.74 2.99
N LEU A 209 0.13 -11.62 2.16
CA LEU A 209 0.21 -10.51 1.22
C LEU A 209 -0.96 -10.62 0.22
N PRO A 210 -1.47 -9.51 -0.33
CA PRO A 210 -2.54 -9.53 -1.33
C PRO A 210 -2.26 -10.45 -2.54
N ALA A 211 -3.31 -11.00 -3.13
CA ALA A 211 -3.20 -11.72 -4.40
C ALA A 211 -2.91 -10.77 -5.56
N ASP A 212 -2.43 -11.31 -6.69
CA ASP A 212 -2.20 -10.49 -7.88
C ASP A 212 -3.49 -10.00 -8.54
N ASP A 213 -3.37 -8.91 -9.29
CA ASP A 213 -4.48 -8.19 -9.94
C ASP A 213 -5.30 -9.08 -10.88
N ALA A 214 -4.68 -10.04 -11.57
CA ALA A 214 -5.43 -10.86 -12.52
C ALA A 214 -6.47 -11.73 -11.78
N ALA A 215 -6.13 -12.19 -10.57
CA ALA A 215 -7.07 -12.90 -9.71
C ALA A 215 -8.12 -11.96 -9.10
N TRP A 216 -7.72 -10.75 -8.69
CA TRP A 216 -8.61 -9.76 -8.06
C TRP A 216 -9.55 -9.06 -9.04
N ASP A 217 -9.15 -8.79 -10.27
CA ASP A 217 -9.99 -8.09 -11.26
C ASP A 217 -10.79 -9.05 -12.16
N ALA A 218 -10.69 -10.36 -11.86
CA ALA A 218 -11.37 -11.44 -12.57
C ALA A 218 -12.88 -11.20 -12.64
N ARG A 219 -13.45 -11.42 -13.83
CA ARG A 219 -14.88 -11.17 -14.09
C ARG A 219 -15.79 -12.29 -13.59
N ASN A 220 -15.23 -13.49 -13.45
CA ASN A 220 -15.93 -14.68 -13.04
C ASN A 220 -14.96 -15.62 -12.30
N ALA A 221 -15.51 -16.68 -11.71
CA ALA A 221 -14.76 -17.66 -10.95
C ALA A 221 -13.67 -18.37 -11.78
N GLU A 222 -13.93 -18.62 -13.06
CA GLU A 222 -12.98 -19.36 -13.90
C GLU A 222 -11.77 -18.49 -14.26
N ASP A 223 -11.96 -17.21 -14.58
CA ASP A 223 -10.85 -16.28 -14.81
C ASP A 223 -9.96 -16.15 -13.57
N CYS A 224 -10.58 -16.10 -12.38
CA CYS A 224 -9.88 -16.05 -11.11
C CYS A 224 -9.08 -17.35 -10.87
N ALA A 225 -9.71 -18.52 -11.09
CA ALA A 225 -9.05 -19.82 -10.95
C ALA A 225 -7.86 -19.98 -11.90
N ARG A 226 -7.98 -19.52 -13.16
CA ARG A 226 -6.84 -19.49 -14.10
C ARG A 226 -5.73 -18.59 -13.59
N ALA A 227 -6.03 -17.35 -13.17
CA ALA A 227 -5.03 -16.43 -12.67
C ALA A 227 -4.26 -16.97 -11.45
N LEU A 228 -4.99 -17.58 -10.50
CA LEU A 228 -4.43 -18.24 -9.31
C LEU A 228 -3.65 -19.52 -9.61
N GLY A 229 -3.75 -20.06 -10.82
CA GLY A 229 -3.06 -21.30 -11.21
C GLY A 229 -3.78 -22.59 -10.82
N LEU A 230 -5.03 -22.50 -10.38
CA LEU A 230 -5.89 -23.65 -10.07
C LEU A 230 -6.27 -24.47 -11.31
N ARG A 231 -5.93 -23.96 -12.50
CA ARG A 231 -6.10 -24.62 -13.81
C ARG A 231 -4.77 -25.01 -14.45
N GLY A 232 -3.70 -25.04 -13.66
CA GLY A 232 -2.35 -25.34 -14.12
C GLY A 232 -1.63 -24.14 -14.73
N GLN A 233 -0.31 -24.25 -14.84
CA GLN A 233 0.57 -23.16 -15.28
C GLN A 233 0.28 -22.69 -16.72
N ALA A 234 -0.15 -23.60 -17.60
CA ALA A 234 -0.51 -23.26 -18.98
C ALA A 234 -1.69 -22.27 -19.05
N ALA A 235 -2.65 -22.38 -18.13
CA ALA A 235 -3.81 -21.50 -18.06
C ALA A 235 -3.47 -20.09 -17.55
N GLN A 236 -2.27 -19.89 -16.97
CA GLN A 236 -1.77 -18.59 -16.50
C GLN A 236 -1.04 -17.79 -17.58
N GLY A 237 -1.08 -18.23 -18.84
CA GLY A 237 -0.39 -17.59 -19.96
C GLY A 237 -0.68 -16.09 -20.06
N GLU A 238 -1.90 -15.66 -19.72
CA GLU A 238 -2.30 -14.26 -19.74
C GLU A 238 -1.84 -13.46 -18.51
N ASN A 239 -1.56 -14.10 -17.37
CA ASN A 239 -1.12 -13.48 -16.12
C ASN A 239 0.42 -13.31 -16.11
N ILE A 240 1.00 -12.70 -17.13
CA ILE A 240 2.46 -12.62 -17.33
C ILE A 240 3.16 -11.94 -16.17
N SER A 241 2.56 -10.88 -15.62
CA SER A 241 3.21 -10.08 -14.59
C SER A 241 2.82 -10.42 -13.16
N GLY A 242 1.73 -11.15 -12.94
CA GLY A 242 1.27 -11.47 -11.59
C GLY A 242 2.16 -12.46 -10.86
N SER A 243 1.83 -12.70 -9.59
CA SER A 243 2.55 -13.69 -8.79
C SER A 243 2.35 -15.10 -9.36
N ARG A 244 1.19 -15.37 -10.00
CA ARG A 244 0.82 -16.70 -10.51
C ARG A 244 0.75 -17.73 -9.39
N ARG A 245 0.48 -17.30 -8.15
CA ARG A 245 0.41 -18.16 -6.98
C ARG A 245 -1.02 -18.25 -6.47
N ALA A 246 -1.45 -19.46 -6.15
CA ALA A 246 -2.73 -19.66 -5.48
C ALA A 246 -2.70 -19.22 -4.01
N LYS A 247 -1.56 -19.42 -3.31
CA LYS A 247 -1.32 -18.90 -1.95
C LYS A 247 -0.21 -17.86 -1.96
N GLN A 248 -0.48 -16.72 -1.34
CA GLN A 248 0.50 -15.64 -1.16
C GLN A 248 1.27 -15.84 0.15
N LEU A 249 2.46 -15.25 0.22
CA LEU A 249 3.33 -15.35 1.39
C LEU A 249 2.70 -14.61 2.59
N GLY A 250 2.77 -15.19 3.79
CA GLY A 250 2.38 -14.48 5.02
C GLY A 250 3.26 -13.25 5.25
N MET A 251 2.71 -12.13 5.76
CA MET A 251 3.56 -10.96 6.06
C MET A 251 4.66 -11.30 7.09
N ALA A 252 4.32 -12.08 8.12
CA ALA A 252 5.28 -12.54 9.13
C ALA A 252 6.36 -13.46 8.54
N GLU A 253 5.96 -14.37 7.66
CA GLU A 253 6.85 -15.30 6.96
C GLU A 253 7.79 -14.54 6.02
N ALA A 254 7.27 -13.56 5.28
CA ALA A 254 8.05 -12.68 4.42
C ALA A 254 9.11 -11.90 5.21
N LEU A 255 8.73 -11.33 6.36
CA LEU A 255 9.65 -10.62 7.23
C LEU A 255 10.69 -11.56 7.86
N GLN A 256 10.29 -12.78 8.20
CA GLN A 256 11.22 -13.80 8.69
C GLN A 256 12.31 -14.08 7.65
N VAL A 257 11.93 -14.32 6.39
CA VAL A 257 12.88 -14.53 5.28
C VAL A 257 13.77 -13.31 5.06
N LEU A 258 13.24 -12.08 5.20
CA LEU A 258 14.02 -10.86 5.01
C LEU A 258 15.07 -10.64 6.13
N TYR A 259 14.73 -10.97 7.37
CA TYR A 259 15.56 -10.67 8.54
C TYR A 259 16.46 -11.83 8.99
N GLU A 260 16.15 -13.07 8.64
CA GLU A 260 16.97 -14.25 8.93
C GLU A 260 17.99 -14.49 7.80
N ALA A 261 19.28 -14.40 8.12
CA ALA A 261 20.35 -14.78 7.21
C ALA A 261 20.42 -16.33 7.13
N GLY A 262 19.68 -16.94 6.19
CA GLY A 262 19.61 -18.39 6.06
C GLY A 262 19.07 -18.91 4.72
N HIS A 263 19.11 -20.24 4.54
CA HIS A 263 18.86 -20.99 3.30
C HIS A 263 17.44 -20.89 2.72
N ASN A 264 16.50 -20.20 3.38
CA ASN A 264 15.14 -20.04 2.88
C ASN A 264 15.12 -18.96 1.81
N ARG A 265 15.09 -19.40 0.54
CA ARG A 265 14.98 -18.49 -0.61
C ARG A 265 13.58 -17.89 -0.65
N PHE A 266 13.51 -16.56 -0.72
CA PHE A 266 12.26 -15.87 -1.00
C PHE A 266 11.69 -16.42 -2.32
N PRO A 267 10.43 -16.91 -2.37
CA PRO A 267 9.93 -17.56 -3.57
C PRO A 267 9.90 -16.61 -4.76
N GLU A 268 10.26 -17.09 -5.94
CA GLU A 268 10.12 -16.31 -7.17
C GLU A 268 8.67 -15.88 -7.36
N ARG A 269 8.49 -14.64 -7.84
CA ARG A 269 7.20 -14.02 -8.09
C ARG A 269 6.32 -13.85 -6.84
N ALA A 270 6.84 -14.10 -5.63
CA ALA A 270 6.07 -13.85 -4.41
C ALA A 270 5.88 -12.35 -4.14
N THR A 271 6.64 -11.51 -4.84
CA THR A 271 6.41 -10.08 -4.87
C THR A 271 6.00 -9.62 -6.28
N ASN A 272 4.75 -9.18 -6.46
CA ASN A 272 4.19 -8.84 -7.77
C ASN A 272 4.57 -7.40 -8.18
N VAL A 273 5.30 -7.14 -9.26
CA VAL A 273 5.95 -5.83 -9.49
C VAL A 273 4.99 -4.83 -10.14
N PHE A 274 4.10 -5.24 -11.06
CA PHE A 274 2.99 -4.39 -11.51
C PHE A 274 1.75 -5.21 -11.93
N GLY A 275 0.64 -4.52 -12.20
CA GLY A 275 -0.51 -5.06 -12.91
C GLY A 275 -0.33 -4.96 -14.43
N LYS A 276 -0.99 -5.83 -15.19
CA LYS A 276 -0.86 -5.97 -16.65
C LYS A 276 -1.54 -4.85 -17.46
N PHE A 277 -0.87 -4.45 -18.56
CA PHE A 277 -1.48 -4.10 -19.84
C PHE A 277 -1.12 -5.23 -20.84
N SER A 278 -2.11 -5.93 -21.40
CA SER A 278 -1.93 -6.63 -22.68
C SER A 278 -3.20 -6.42 -23.47
N GLY A 279 -3.03 -5.98 -24.71
CA GLY A 279 -4.12 -5.62 -25.59
C GLY A 279 -5.14 -6.74 -25.76
N PHE A 280 -6.36 -6.50 -25.27
CA PHE A 280 -7.57 -6.76 -26.04
C PHE A 280 -8.69 -5.86 -25.48
N ASN A 281 -9.33 -5.11 -26.38
CA ASN A 281 -10.39 -4.11 -26.16
C ASN A 281 -9.98 -2.74 -25.56
N ARG A 282 -9.57 -1.85 -26.46
CA ARG A 282 -10.06 -0.45 -26.43
C ARG A 282 -11.59 -0.52 -26.35
N HIS A 283 -12.19 0.24 -25.44
CA HIS A 283 -13.63 0.28 -25.11
C HIS A 283 -14.10 -0.61 -23.94
N SER A 284 -13.38 -0.62 -22.82
CA SER A 284 -14.00 -0.58 -21.48
C SER A 284 -12.93 -0.26 -20.44
N CYS A 285 -13.09 0.82 -19.68
CA CYS A 285 -12.23 1.13 -18.53
C CYS A 285 -12.21 -0.06 -17.56
N THR A 286 -11.11 -0.81 -17.52
CA THR A 286 -10.75 -1.62 -16.35
C THR A 286 -9.25 -1.53 -16.09
N GLU A 287 -8.96 -0.75 -15.05
CA GLU A 287 -7.65 -0.28 -14.61
C GLU A 287 -7.11 -1.17 -13.48
N LEU A 288 -5.97 -1.82 -13.74
CA LEU A 288 -4.72 -1.90 -12.95
C LEU A 288 -4.79 -1.65 -11.43
N LYS A 289 -4.84 -2.68 -10.54
CA LYS A 289 -4.73 -2.45 -9.06
C LYS A 289 -4.04 -3.50 -8.08
N LEU A 290 -3.22 -2.97 -7.14
CA LEU A 290 -2.47 -3.52 -5.95
C LEU A 290 -1.35 -4.53 -6.18
N THR A 291 -0.19 -4.23 -5.61
CA THR A 291 0.87 -5.22 -5.51
C THR A 291 1.56 -5.27 -4.15
N ASN A 292 2.19 -6.41 -3.85
CA ASN A 292 2.68 -6.86 -2.54
C ASN A 292 3.86 -6.08 -1.94
N TYR A 293 4.45 -5.19 -2.73
CA TYR A 293 5.72 -4.55 -2.38
C TYR A 293 5.71 -3.41 -1.38
N PRO A 294 4.73 -2.47 -1.36
CA PRO A 294 4.81 -1.37 -0.42
C PRO A 294 4.73 -1.94 0.99
N VAL A 295 3.97 -3.01 1.23
CA VAL A 295 3.79 -3.59 2.57
C VAL A 295 5.13 -3.97 3.20
N LEU A 296 6.01 -4.69 2.49
CA LEU A 296 7.29 -5.15 3.06
C LEU A 296 8.30 -4.01 3.24
N ILE A 297 8.46 -3.11 2.27
CA ILE A 297 9.37 -1.97 2.42
C ILE A 297 8.89 -1.01 3.52
N HIS A 298 7.57 -0.82 3.66
CA HIS A 298 6.99 -0.01 4.72
C HIS A 298 7.14 -0.67 6.10
N ALA A 299 7.13 -2.00 6.19
CA ALA A 299 7.48 -2.71 7.42
C ALA A 299 8.94 -2.49 7.82
N ILE A 300 9.88 -2.49 6.85
CA ILE A 300 11.27 -2.11 7.10
C ILE A 300 11.36 -0.66 7.61
N HIS A 301 10.59 0.27 7.04
CA HIS A 301 10.52 1.66 7.54
C HIS A 301 10.03 1.76 8.99
N ILE A 302 9.04 0.94 9.39
CA ILE A 302 8.61 0.87 10.80
C ILE A 302 9.74 0.38 11.70
N GLN A 303 10.50 -0.62 11.26
CA GLN A 303 11.67 -1.11 12.01
C GLN A 303 12.76 -0.03 12.12
N ILE A 304 13.06 0.68 11.04
CA ILE A 304 13.98 1.83 11.04
C ILE A 304 13.54 2.87 12.08
N TYR A 305 12.25 3.24 12.09
CA TYR A 305 11.70 4.17 13.06
C TYR A 305 11.89 3.68 14.51
N ASN A 306 11.57 2.41 14.79
CA ASN A 306 11.69 1.83 16.12
C ASN A 306 13.15 1.84 16.63
N ILE A 307 14.09 1.46 15.77
CA ILE A 307 15.53 1.50 16.06
C ILE A 307 15.98 2.93 16.39
N GLN A 308 15.59 3.91 15.57
CA GLN A 308 15.97 5.30 15.77
C GLN A 308 15.42 5.87 17.09
N ARG A 309 14.18 5.52 17.46
CA ARG A 309 13.61 5.93 18.76
C ARG A 309 14.34 5.31 19.94
N GLN A 310 14.80 4.06 19.84
CA GLN A 310 15.64 3.44 20.88
C GLN A 310 16.98 4.17 21.05
N LEU A 311 17.60 4.60 19.94
CA LEU A 311 18.82 5.41 19.97
C LEU A 311 18.60 6.78 20.63
N LEU A 312 17.49 7.46 20.32
CA LEU A 312 17.16 8.79 20.86
C LEU A 312 16.89 8.80 22.37
N ARG A 313 16.13 7.83 22.88
CA ARG A 313 15.81 7.76 24.32
C ARG A 313 17.06 7.65 25.21
N ARG A 314 18.17 7.13 24.69
CA ARG A 314 19.43 7.04 25.44
C ARG A 314 20.25 8.32 25.43
N GLY A 315 20.19 9.13 24.37
CA GLY A 315 20.87 10.43 24.33
C GLY A 315 20.41 11.36 25.48
N SER A 316 19.12 11.32 25.82
CA SER A 316 18.54 12.10 26.92
C SER A 316 18.81 11.53 28.32
N ALA A 317 19.19 10.27 28.45
CA ALA A 317 19.48 9.64 29.75
C ALA A 317 20.92 9.92 30.27
N SER A 318 21.72 10.69 29.54
CA SER A 318 23.06 11.11 29.98
C SER A 318 23.08 12.37 30.86
N GLY A 319 21.90 12.92 31.22
CA GLY A 319 21.77 14.05 32.12
C GLY A 319 21.64 13.64 33.60
N THR A 320 22.70 13.90 34.37
CA THR A 320 22.72 14.01 35.85
C THR A 320 22.21 12.81 36.67
N SER A 321 23.12 11.89 36.98
CA SER A 321 23.10 11.15 38.25
C SER A 321 24.54 10.77 38.60
N THR A 322 25.13 11.49 39.56
CA THR A 322 26.40 11.12 40.20
C THR A 322 26.20 9.80 40.97
N PRO A 323 26.92 8.70 40.65
CA PRO A 323 26.89 7.51 41.48
C PRO A 323 27.86 7.65 42.66
N PRO A 324 27.47 7.29 43.90
CA PRO A 324 28.44 7.13 44.97
C PRO A 324 29.20 5.83 44.75
N TYR A 325 30.51 5.98 44.53
CA TYR A 325 31.59 5.01 44.81
C TYR A 325 31.36 3.54 44.40
N GLY A 326 32.00 3.10 43.31
CA GLY A 326 32.24 1.68 43.05
C GLY A 326 32.32 1.30 41.57
N THR A 327 33.54 0.97 41.12
CA THR A 327 33.88 0.26 39.87
C THR A 327 33.44 0.90 38.55
N ILE A 328 34.40 1.58 37.91
CA ILE A 328 34.28 2.15 36.57
C ILE A 328 34.23 0.99 35.56
N THR A 329 33.03 0.65 35.11
CA THR A 329 32.84 0.05 33.79
C THR A 329 32.38 1.21 32.90
N PRO A 330 33.04 1.52 31.77
CA PRO A 330 32.54 2.57 30.89
C PRO A 330 31.12 2.21 30.45
N PRO A 331 30.20 3.17 30.24
CA PRO A 331 28.96 2.88 29.54
C PRO A 331 29.33 2.55 28.10
N SER A 332 29.61 1.27 27.86
CA SER A 332 29.80 0.65 26.54
C SER A 332 28.65 1.10 25.64
N GLY A 333 29.02 1.48 24.41
CA GLY A 333 28.24 2.29 23.47
C GLY A 333 26.87 1.74 23.07
N VAL A 334 26.48 1.91 21.81
CA VAL A 334 25.20 1.37 21.30
C VAL A 334 25.13 -0.11 21.71
N THR A 335 24.11 -0.51 22.49
CA THR A 335 23.95 -1.88 22.96
C THR A 335 24.11 -2.83 21.78
N GLU A 336 24.87 -3.91 21.94
CA GLU A 336 25.11 -4.92 20.90
C GLU A 336 23.81 -5.33 20.17
N GLN A 337 22.70 -5.42 20.92
CA GLN A 337 21.36 -5.68 20.41
C GLN A 337 20.86 -4.64 19.37
N VAL A 338 21.07 -3.34 19.61
CA VAL A 338 20.64 -2.29 18.69
C VAL A 338 21.54 -2.25 17.45
N GLN A 339 22.84 -2.51 17.62
CA GLN A 339 23.76 -2.67 16.49
C GLN A 339 23.40 -3.89 15.63
N GLN A 340 23.03 -5.00 16.27
CA GLN A 340 22.56 -6.20 15.59
C GLN A 340 21.26 -5.93 14.82
N LEU A 341 20.31 -5.21 15.41
CA LEU A 341 19.04 -4.86 14.77
C LEU A 341 19.23 -3.87 13.59
N LEU A 342 20.16 -2.92 13.72
CA LEU A 342 20.57 -2.05 12.60
C LEU A 342 21.15 -2.89 11.45
N ARG A 343 22.05 -3.81 11.76
CA ARG A 343 22.70 -4.66 10.76
C ARG A 343 21.70 -5.59 10.07
N SER A 344 20.80 -6.22 10.83
CA SER A 344 19.76 -7.09 10.26
C SER A 344 18.78 -6.29 9.39
N THR A 345 18.40 -5.09 9.81
CA THR A 345 17.52 -4.20 9.02
C THR A 345 18.18 -3.75 7.73
N PHE A 346 19.48 -3.42 7.76
CA PHE A 346 20.23 -3.08 6.55
C PHE A 346 20.30 -4.28 5.59
N ASN A 347 20.63 -5.47 6.09
CA ASN A 347 20.66 -6.69 5.27
C ASN A 347 19.28 -7.02 4.67
N ALA A 348 18.22 -6.88 5.46
CA ALA A 348 16.84 -7.08 5.01
C ALA A 348 16.46 -6.09 3.89
N LEU A 349 16.90 -4.84 3.99
CA LEU A 349 16.68 -3.82 2.97
C LEU A 349 17.39 -4.16 1.65
N GLU A 350 18.64 -4.61 1.70
CA GLU A 350 19.38 -5.01 0.50
C GLU A 350 18.82 -6.30 -0.11
N LEU A 351 18.43 -7.28 0.71
CA LEU A 351 17.75 -8.49 0.23
C LEU A 351 16.39 -8.16 -0.42
N TRP A 352 15.60 -7.27 0.19
CA TRP A 352 14.36 -6.77 -0.41
C TRP A 352 14.60 -6.18 -1.79
N LYS A 353 15.67 -5.39 -1.97
CA LYS A 353 16.02 -4.80 -3.27
C LYS A 353 16.43 -5.84 -4.31
N ALA A 354 17.22 -6.83 -3.92
CA ALA A 354 17.61 -7.92 -4.80
C ALA A 354 16.39 -8.74 -5.27
N ILE A 355 15.45 -9.03 -4.36
CA ILE A 355 14.18 -9.71 -4.69
C ILE A 355 13.34 -8.85 -5.63
N TRP A 356 13.21 -7.55 -5.32
CA TRP A 356 12.50 -6.59 -6.18
C TRP A 356 13.06 -6.58 -7.62
N ASP A 357 14.38 -6.53 -7.78
CA ASP A 357 15.01 -6.51 -9.10
C ASP A 357 14.82 -7.83 -9.86
N ALA A 358 14.92 -8.96 -9.16
CA ALA A 358 14.72 -10.29 -9.75
C ALA A 358 13.29 -10.49 -10.24
N ASP A 359 12.29 -10.19 -9.40
CA ASP A 359 10.88 -10.29 -9.77
C ASP A 359 10.53 -9.28 -10.87
N LEU A 360 11.13 -8.09 -10.88
CA LEU A 360 10.95 -7.09 -11.95
C LEU A 360 11.43 -7.63 -13.29
N ALA A 361 12.59 -8.30 -13.32
CA ALA A 361 13.14 -8.91 -14.52
C ALA A 361 12.30 -10.09 -15.05
N ILE A 362 11.67 -10.86 -14.15
CA ILE A 362 10.85 -12.03 -14.52
C ILE A 362 9.46 -11.60 -15.03
N GLN A 363 8.86 -10.61 -14.39
CA GLN A 363 7.45 -10.27 -14.59
C GLN A 363 7.23 -9.26 -15.74
N TYR A 364 8.29 -8.62 -16.25
CA TYR A 364 8.18 -7.51 -17.21
C TYR A 364 9.16 -7.54 -18.39
N ALA A 365 8.64 -7.20 -19.56
CA ALA A 365 9.43 -6.85 -20.75
C ALA A 365 9.75 -5.34 -20.78
N GLN A 366 10.81 -4.94 -21.49
CA GLN A 366 11.24 -3.53 -21.62
C GLN A 366 10.10 -2.63 -22.15
N ASN A 367 10.03 -1.37 -21.68
CA ASN A 367 9.13 -0.29 -22.12
C ASN A 367 7.64 -0.35 -21.68
N GLN A 368 7.31 -0.94 -20.53
CA GLN A 368 5.95 -0.87 -19.97
C GLN A 368 5.80 0.15 -18.82
N ARG A 369 4.69 0.89 -18.84
CA ARG A 369 4.38 1.91 -17.84
C ARG A 369 3.87 1.34 -16.53
N ARG A 370 4.28 1.99 -15.45
CA ARG A 370 4.12 1.57 -14.06
C ARG A 370 3.10 2.45 -13.35
N HIS A 371 1.82 2.07 -13.45
CA HIS A 371 0.72 2.80 -12.82
C HIS A 371 0.48 2.33 -11.38
N GLY A 372 0.01 3.22 -10.51
CA GLY A 372 -0.36 2.92 -9.12
C GLY A 372 0.75 3.31 -8.13
N PHE A 373 0.38 4.07 -7.10
CA PHE A 373 1.34 4.62 -6.14
C PHE A 373 1.94 3.53 -5.23
N CYS A 374 1.10 2.55 -4.88
CA CYS A 374 1.49 1.35 -4.16
C CYS A 374 2.51 0.47 -4.92
N ARG A 375 2.75 0.74 -6.20
CA ARG A 375 3.59 -0.10 -7.07
C ARG A 375 4.99 0.44 -7.30
N ASP A 376 5.33 1.57 -6.71
CA ASP A 376 6.61 2.24 -6.93
C ASP A 376 7.47 2.20 -5.65
N GLY A 377 7.69 0.97 -5.16
CA GLY A 377 8.38 0.70 -3.89
C GLY A 377 9.85 1.12 -3.86
N VAL A 378 10.50 1.24 -5.03
CA VAL A 378 11.94 1.56 -5.13
C VAL A 378 12.29 2.93 -4.53
N HIS A 379 11.37 3.90 -4.60
CA HIS A 379 11.57 5.20 -3.95
C HIS A 379 11.69 5.05 -2.42
N TYR A 380 10.92 4.14 -1.85
CA TYR A 380 10.95 3.83 -0.42
C TYR A 380 12.21 3.06 -0.01
N TYR A 381 12.83 2.29 -0.91
CA TYR A 381 14.17 1.72 -0.68
C TYR A 381 15.23 2.81 -0.54
N PHE A 382 15.31 3.73 -1.51
CA PHE A 382 16.26 4.84 -1.42
C PHE A 382 15.98 5.74 -0.23
N LEU A 383 14.70 5.96 0.11
CA LEU A 383 14.32 6.69 1.31
C LEU A 383 14.80 5.97 2.59
N ALA A 384 14.66 4.64 2.66
CA ALA A 384 15.16 3.84 3.77
C ALA A 384 16.70 3.92 3.88
N GLN A 385 17.42 3.91 2.75
CA GLN A 385 18.86 4.11 2.74
C GLN A 385 19.25 5.49 3.28
N VAL A 386 18.54 6.55 2.88
CA VAL A 386 18.75 7.91 3.43
C VAL A 386 18.55 7.90 4.94
N PHE A 387 17.48 7.26 5.42
CA PHE A 387 17.18 7.21 6.86
C PHE A 387 18.23 6.44 7.67
N LEU A 388 18.74 5.33 7.15
CA LEU A 388 19.78 4.54 7.78
C LEU A 388 21.14 5.26 7.78
N ARG A 389 21.47 6.00 6.70
CA ARG A 389 22.75 6.72 6.57
C ARG A 389 22.77 8.07 7.30
N ASN A 390 21.66 8.81 7.28
CA ASN A 390 21.52 10.15 7.83
C ASN A 390 20.58 10.17 9.04
N SER A 391 20.93 9.47 10.12
CA SER A 391 20.14 9.45 11.35
C SER A 391 20.37 10.71 12.20
N ARG A 392 19.86 11.86 11.77
CA ARG A 392 19.91 13.11 12.56
C ARG A 392 18.72 13.20 13.53
N PRO A 393 18.93 13.25 14.85
CA PRO A 393 17.85 13.34 15.85
C PRO A 393 16.78 14.39 15.57
N GLN A 394 17.16 15.56 15.05
CA GLN A 394 16.22 16.66 14.81
C GLN A 394 15.20 16.34 13.71
N GLU A 395 15.54 15.50 12.73
CA GLU A 395 14.63 15.13 11.63
C GLU A 395 13.52 14.17 12.09
N TRP A 396 13.82 13.34 13.09
CA TRP A 396 12.89 12.37 13.69
C TRP A 396 12.04 12.95 14.82
N ALA A 397 12.50 14.06 15.40
CA ALA A 397 11.74 14.87 16.34
C ALA A 397 10.95 16.00 15.67
N ALA A 398 11.08 16.16 14.34
CA ALA A 398 10.38 17.20 13.60
C ALA A 398 8.85 17.08 13.77
N PRO A 399 8.13 18.20 13.97
CA PRO A 399 6.66 18.21 13.97
C PRO A 399 6.09 17.64 12.67
N ALA A 400 4.90 17.03 12.76
CA ALA A 400 4.28 16.25 11.68
C ALA A 400 4.28 16.94 10.31
N ASP A 401 3.85 18.20 10.23
CA ASP A 401 3.80 18.90 8.94
C ASP A 401 5.19 19.28 8.43
N LEU A 402 6.15 19.60 9.30
CA LEU A 402 7.54 19.84 8.88
C LEU A 402 8.15 18.55 8.32
N ARG A 403 7.93 17.42 9.00
CA ARG A 403 8.36 16.10 8.54
C ARG A 403 7.77 15.78 7.17
N CYS A 404 6.48 16.04 6.96
CA CYS A 404 5.81 15.77 5.70
C CYS A 404 6.49 16.51 4.54
N ARG A 405 6.77 17.81 4.71
CA ARG A 405 7.51 18.61 3.71
C ARG A 405 8.90 18.05 3.44
N GLN A 406 9.63 17.66 4.49
CA GLN A 406 10.97 17.06 4.37
C GLN A 406 10.93 15.76 3.56
N ILE A 407 9.96 14.87 3.82
CA ILE A 407 9.84 13.61 3.09
C ILE A 407 9.51 13.83 1.61
N PHE A 408 8.58 14.72 1.28
CA PHE A 408 8.28 15.01 -0.12
C PHE A 408 9.47 15.67 -0.84
N HIS A 409 10.25 16.50 -0.15
CA HIS A 409 11.50 17.03 -0.68
C HIS A 409 12.53 15.92 -0.95
N LEU A 410 12.72 14.99 -0.01
CA LEU A 410 13.62 13.83 -0.19
C LEU A 410 13.16 12.93 -1.34
N LEU A 411 11.85 12.63 -1.42
CA LEU A 411 11.30 11.84 -2.51
C LEU A 411 11.54 12.53 -3.87
N LYS A 412 11.39 13.85 -3.94
CA LYS A 412 11.72 14.63 -5.15
C LYS A 412 13.20 14.48 -5.55
N GLN A 413 14.13 14.54 -4.60
CA GLN A 413 15.56 14.31 -4.86
C GLN A 413 15.83 12.88 -5.34
N ILE A 414 15.17 11.89 -4.72
CA ILE A 414 15.29 10.47 -5.06
C ILE A 414 14.82 10.19 -6.49
N ARG A 415 13.80 10.88 -7.02
CA ARG A 415 13.37 10.73 -8.42
C ARG A 415 14.53 10.89 -9.41
N GLY A 416 15.43 11.85 -9.17
CA GLY A 416 16.63 12.06 -10.00
C GLY A 416 17.62 10.89 -9.96
N HIS A 417 17.71 10.18 -8.83
CA HIS A 417 18.52 8.97 -8.68
C HIS A 417 17.85 7.75 -9.32
N VAL A 418 16.54 7.58 -9.15
CA VAL A 418 15.79 6.47 -9.74
C VAL A 418 15.77 6.55 -11.27
N THR A 419 15.62 7.76 -11.83
CA THR A 419 15.65 8.01 -13.27
C THR A 419 17.02 7.72 -13.90
N SER A 420 18.12 8.05 -13.21
CA SER A 420 19.49 7.83 -13.71
C SER A 420 19.99 6.39 -13.54
N SER A 421 19.50 5.67 -12.53
CA SER A 421 19.82 4.26 -12.27
C SER A 421 18.91 3.26 -13.00
N ALA A 422 17.79 3.72 -13.57
CA ALA A 422 16.95 2.90 -14.42
C ALA A 422 17.78 2.40 -15.62
N GLN A 423 17.98 1.09 -15.71
CA GLN A 423 18.48 0.47 -16.93
C GLN A 423 17.65 1.00 -18.11
N THR A 424 18.32 1.54 -19.12
CA THR A 424 17.74 2.14 -20.33
C THR A 424 16.50 1.37 -20.81
N GLY A 425 15.31 1.96 -20.65
CA GLY A 425 14.02 1.38 -21.11
C GLY A 425 12.99 1.01 -20.04
N LEU A 426 13.23 1.24 -18.74
CA LEU A 426 12.21 1.08 -17.69
C LEU A 426 11.47 2.40 -17.43
N ASP A 427 10.16 2.42 -17.68
CA ASP A 427 9.30 3.61 -17.54
C ASP A 427 9.12 4.02 -16.05
N LEU A 428 8.84 5.30 -15.80
CA LEU A 428 8.77 5.89 -14.47
C LEU A 428 7.46 5.53 -13.75
N GLY A 429 7.55 5.14 -12.47
CA GLY A 429 6.38 4.80 -11.65
C GLY A 429 5.62 6.01 -11.11
N SER A 430 4.46 5.79 -10.46
CA SER A 430 3.57 6.87 -10.01
C SER A 430 4.15 7.81 -8.94
N VAL A 431 5.22 7.45 -8.22
CA VAL A 431 5.86 8.39 -7.27
C VAL A 431 6.59 9.51 -8.02
N ASN A 432 7.06 9.24 -9.24
CA ASN A 432 7.61 10.27 -10.13
C ASN A 432 6.52 11.24 -10.63
N ALA A 433 5.26 10.83 -10.59
CA ALA A 433 4.14 11.62 -11.08
C ALA A 433 3.64 12.63 -10.03
N VAL A 434 4.00 12.50 -8.75
CA VAL A 434 3.57 13.42 -7.68
C VAL A 434 3.99 14.86 -7.99
N ALA A 435 3.08 15.81 -7.85
CA ALA A 435 3.33 17.22 -8.18
C ALA A 435 4.50 17.80 -7.36
N ASP A 436 5.28 18.67 -8.00
CA ASP A 436 6.52 19.23 -7.45
C ASP A 436 6.31 20.18 -6.27
N ASP A 437 5.11 20.75 -6.17
CA ASP A 437 4.66 21.67 -5.13
C ASP A 437 3.80 20.98 -4.05
N TYR A 438 3.52 19.68 -4.19
CA TYR A 438 2.72 18.94 -3.22
C TYR A 438 3.41 18.92 -1.86
N ALA A 439 2.69 19.39 -0.84
CA ALA A 439 3.20 19.54 0.52
C ALA A 439 4.50 20.36 0.58
N VAL A 440 4.70 21.38 -0.27
CA VAL A 440 5.86 22.29 -0.18
C VAL A 440 5.45 23.65 0.38
N ALA A 441 4.51 24.33 -0.29
CA ALA A 441 4.06 25.68 0.08
C ALA A 441 2.74 25.69 0.86
N ASN A 442 1.79 24.84 0.46
CA ASN A 442 0.45 24.78 1.05
C ASN A 442 0.26 23.50 1.87
N LEU A 443 -0.16 23.63 3.12
CA LEU A 443 -0.48 22.52 4.01
C LEU A 443 -1.95 22.05 3.91
N ALA A 444 -2.78 22.73 3.12
CA ALA A 444 -4.05 22.21 2.63
C ALA A 444 -3.76 21.32 1.41
N LEU A 445 -3.52 20.04 1.68
CA LEU A 445 -3.08 19.09 0.68
C LEU A 445 -4.16 18.87 -0.38
N ASN A 446 -3.76 18.52 -1.60
CA ASN A 446 -4.68 18.09 -2.64
C ASN A 446 -4.31 16.68 -3.11
N MET A 447 -5.07 15.68 -2.66
CA MET A 447 -4.83 14.28 -3.02
C MET A 447 -4.73 14.04 -4.53
N ARG A 448 -5.42 14.80 -5.41
CA ARG A 448 -5.30 14.67 -6.88
C ARG A 448 -3.86 14.89 -7.38
N GLN A 449 -3.07 15.69 -6.67
CA GLN A 449 -1.66 15.97 -6.99
C GLN A 449 -0.70 14.89 -6.49
N LEU A 450 -1.11 14.10 -5.49
CA LEU A 450 -0.35 12.98 -4.94
C LEU A 450 -0.65 11.69 -5.70
N PHE A 451 -1.93 11.36 -5.85
CA PHE A 451 -2.43 10.20 -6.56
C PHE A 451 -2.95 10.68 -7.91
N LYS A 452 -2.05 10.90 -8.88
CA LYS A 452 -2.41 11.51 -10.17
C LYS A 452 -3.44 10.69 -10.94
N PRO A 453 -4.43 11.33 -11.59
CA PRO A 453 -5.40 10.66 -12.46
C PRO A 453 -4.71 9.80 -13.53
N ILE A 454 -5.35 8.70 -13.89
CA ILE A 454 -4.81 7.69 -14.80
C ILE A 454 -4.75 8.22 -16.24
N ASP A 455 -5.75 9.02 -16.63
CA ASP A 455 -5.89 9.59 -17.97
C ASP A 455 -4.85 10.70 -18.24
N GLU A 456 -4.40 11.42 -17.21
CA GLU A 456 -3.41 12.51 -17.30
C GLU A 456 -1.96 12.00 -17.37
N GLN A 457 -1.72 10.69 -17.23
CA GLN A 457 -0.37 10.18 -17.19
C GLN A 457 0.27 10.10 -18.60
N GLY A 458 -0.50 9.94 -19.70
CA GLY A 458 0.00 9.91 -21.10
C GLY A 458 0.35 8.49 -21.63
N PRO A 459 0.47 8.29 -22.96
CA PRO A 459 0.75 6.97 -23.54
C PRO A 459 2.18 6.49 -23.24
N ALA A 460 2.39 5.17 -23.19
CA ALA A 460 3.72 4.57 -23.10
C ALA A 460 4.58 4.97 -24.32
N PRO A 461 5.90 5.17 -24.16
CA PRO A 461 6.78 5.46 -25.28
C PRO A 461 6.73 4.34 -26.34
N PRO A 462 6.89 4.67 -27.64
CA PRO A 462 6.79 3.68 -28.71
C PRO A 462 7.83 2.57 -28.53
N SER A 463 7.38 1.32 -28.66
CA SER A 463 8.25 0.15 -28.60
C SER A 463 9.15 0.13 -29.84
N HIS A 464 10.46 0.27 -29.67
CA HIS A 464 11.41 -0.13 -30.69
C HIS A 464 11.39 -1.65 -30.77
N SER A 465 10.67 -2.20 -31.75
CA SER A 465 10.75 -3.62 -32.08
C SER A 465 12.17 -3.92 -32.59
N PRO A 466 12.92 -4.85 -31.98
CA PRO A 466 14.20 -5.32 -32.54
C PRO A 466 14.01 -6.08 -33.87
N TYR A 467 12.76 -6.30 -34.30
CA TYR A 467 12.41 -6.91 -35.59
C TYR A 467 11.82 -5.94 -36.61
N ALA A 468 11.91 -4.62 -36.38
CA ALA A 468 11.61 -3.65 -37.42
C ALA A 468 12.64 -3.81 -38.55
N ARG A 469 12.24 -4.48 -39.64
CA ARG A 469 13.02 -4.55 -40.88
C ARG A 469 13.48 -3.13 -41.24
N PRO A 470 14.77 -2.92 -41.58
CA PRO A 470 15.22 -1.62 -42.03
C PRO A 470 14.38 -1.19 -43.23
N ARG A 471 13.71 -0.03 -43.11
CA ARG A 471 13.14 0.64 -44.27
C ARG A 471 14.30 1.04 -45.16
N TYR A 472 14.55 0.26 -46.21
CA TYR A 472 15.41 0.71 -47.30
C TYR A 472 14.82 2.00 -47.87
N GLN A 473 15.52 3.12 -47.67
CA GLN A 473 15.28 4.32 -48.45
C GLN A 473 15.73 3.99 -49.88
N ASN A 474 14.76 3.80 -50.78
CA ASN A 474 15.03 3.78 -52.21
C ASN A 474 15.44 5.21 -52.64
N THR A 475 16.72 5.51 -52.58
CA THR A 475 17.32 6.61 -53.36
C THR A 475 17.58 6.08 -54.77
N PHE A 476 16.55 6.09 -55.61
CA PHE A 476 16.75 6.11 -57.06
C PHE A 476 16.96 7.57 -57.48
N SER A 477 18.22 7.98 -57.50
CA SER A 477 18.70 9.11 -58.28
C SER A 477 19.68 8.56 -59.31
N GLY A 478 19.23 8.49 -60.57
CA GLY A 478 20.05 8.06 -61.70
C GLY A 478 19.54 8.75 -62.96
N GLN A 479 20.09 9.93 -63.22
CA GLN A 479 20.09 10.55 -64.54
C GLN A 479 21.09 9.79 -65.43
N SER A 480 20.64 9.39 -66.61
CA SER A 480 21.39 9.33 -67.87
C SER A 480 20.38 9.48 -68.99
#